data_AF-A0A412ARI4-F1
#
_entry.id   AF-A0A412ARI4-F1
#
_cell.length_a   1.000
_cell.length_b   1.000
_cell.length_c   1.000
_cell.angle_alpha   90.00
_cell.angle_beta   90.00
_cell.angle_gamma   90.00
#
_symmetry.space_group_name_H-M   'P 1'
#
loop_
_entity.id
_entity.type
_entity.pdbx_description
1 polymer ?
#
loop_
_entity_poly.entity_id
_entity_poly.type
_entity_poly.pdbx_seq_one_letter_code
_entity_poly.pdbx_strand_id
1 'polypeptide(L)'
;MTIFSVNPYDRRMERLMMTVPNFAPRGVGFRFTEAQIFITATAATPTEILTATMQQIRCPPFRKRFNEYIESEEKPMTYINEKHRTRFTLAAKNVHRENYALLSALYLLTADLRLWSCCKHHINNGCVFFENIKLNNCTERAYTLYCAAKDLTLGTKHLTVSDLSDADLVPPMLFRTICNAMAIRRFGLAAIKEI
;
A
#
# COMPACT_ATOMS: atom_id res chain seq x y z
N MET A 1 -48.53 0.44 9.07
CA MET A 1 -47.23 1.14 9.16
C MET A 1 -47.52 2.47 9.84
N THR A 2 -47.13 2.64 11.10
CA THR A 2 -47.30 3.90 11.84
C THR A 2 -46.36 4.93 11.21
N ILE A 3 -46.92 6.01 10.69
CA ILE A 3 -46.15 7.04 9.98
C ILE A 3 -45.82 8.12 11.02
N PHE A 4 -44.55 8.29 11.38
CA PHE A 4 -44.15 9.27 12.40
C PHE A 4 -44.13 10.71 11.88
N SER A 5 -43.96 10.92 10.56
CA SER A 5 -43.98 12.25 9.94
C SER A 5 -44.69 12.27 8.58
N VAL A 6 -45.38 13.38 8.28
CA VAL A 6 -46.06 13.61 6.99
C VAL A 6 -45.14 14.28 5.96
N ASN A 7 -44.03 14.88 6.42
CA ASN A 7 -43.05 15.57 5.58
C ASN A 7 -42.27 14.55 4.72
N PRO A 8 -42.21 14.73 3.38
CA PRO A 8 -41.57 13.77 2.47
C PRO A 8 -40.06 13.59 2.72
N TYR A 9 -39.35 14.62 3.21
CA TYR A 9 -37.92 14.51 3.53
C TYR A 9 -37.68 13.61 4.75
N ASP A 10 -38.47 13.79 5.81
CA ASP A 10 -38.31 13.04 7.05
C ASP A 10 -38.69 11.56 6.86
N ARG A 11 -39.72 11.28 6.05
CA ARG A 11 -40.08 9.91 5.64
C ARG A 11 -38.95 9.20 4.91
N ARG A 12 -38.16 9.94 4.12
CA ARG A 12 -37.00 9.37 3.42
C ARG A 12 -35.91 8.98 4.41
N MET A 13 -35.66 9.81 5.43
CA MET A 13 -34.67 9.53 6.48
C MET A 13 -35.11 8.38 7.37
N GLU A 14 -36.40 8.31 7.73
CA GLU A 14 -36.97 7.22 8.51
C GLU A 14 -36.86 5.87 7.79
N ARG A 15 -37.13 5.83 6.48
CA ARG A 15 -36.92 4.62 5.66
C ARG A 15 -35.44 4.20 5.60
N LEU A 16 -34.52 5.16 5.53
CA LEU A 16 -33.07 4.88 5.58
C LEU A 16 -32.65 4.31 6.94
N MET A 17 -33.23 4.80 8.04
CA MET A 17 -32.92 4.33 9.40
C MET A 17 -33.51 2.93 9.69
N MET A 18 -34.57 2.52 9.00
CA MET A 18 -35.19 1.19 9.15
C MET A 18 -34.59 0.09 8.26
N THR A 19 -33.76 0.43 7.28
CA THR A 19 -33.05 -0.58 6.49
C THR A 19 -31.83 -1.11 7.23
N VAL A 20 -31.67 -2.44 7.30
CA VAL A 20 -30.44 -3.08 7.79
C VAL A 20 -29.26 -2.54 6.96
N PRO A 21 -28.18 -2.01 7.58
CA PRO A 21 -27.09 -1.37 6.84
C PRO A 21 -26.31 -2.38 5.99
N ASN A 22 -26.82 -2.69 4.80
CA ASN A 22 -26.09 -3.38 3.74
C ASN A 22 -25.12 -2.39 3.10
N PHE A 23 -24.10 -1.98 3.86
CA PHE A 23 -22.93 -1.35 3.28
C PHE A 23 -22.24 -2.39 2.40
N ALA A 24 -22.46 -2.30 1.09
CA ALA A 24 -21.47 -2.81 0.16
C ALA A 24 -20.13 -2.13 0.50
N PRO A 25 -19.02 -2.87 0.62
CA PRO A 25 -17.72 -2.26 0.87
C PRO A 25 -17.48 -1.16 -0.18
N ARG A 26 -16.95 0.00 0.23
CA ARG A 26 -16.87 1.24 -0.58
C ARG A 26 -16.00 1.14 -1.84
N GLY A 27 -15.68 -0.05 -2.34
CA GLY A 27 -15.21 -0.25 -3.71
C GLY A 27 -14.56 -1.60 -3.93
N VAL A 28 -14.83 -2.15 -5.11
CA VAL A 28 -13.86 -2.95 -5.86
C VAL A 28 -12.60 -2.10 -6.08
N GLY A 29 -11.43 -2.65 -5.79
CA GLY A 29 -10.16 -1.96 -6.00
C GLY A 29 -10.06 -1.38 -7.41
N PHE A 30 -9.56 -0.14 -7.53
CA PHE A 30 -9.23 0.45 -8.82
C PHE A 30 -8.10 -0.37 -9.45
N ARG A 31 -8.40 -1.11 -10.52
CA ARG A 31 -7.37 -1.60 -11.45
C ARG A 31 -7.12 -0.48 -12.45
N PHE A 32 -5.95 0.14 -12.39
CA PHE A 32 -5.48 0.94 -13.51
C PHE A 32 -5.18 -0.03 -14.66
N THR A 33 -6.15 -0.20 -15.55
CA THR A 33 -5.94 -0.70 -16.91
C THR A 33 -5.76 0.51 -17.82
N GLU A 34 -4.68 1.27 -17.62
CA GLU A 34 -4.24 2.26 -18.59
C GLU A 34 -2.76 2.07 -18.84
N ALA A 35 -2.43 2.04 -20.14
CA ALA A 35 -1.12 1.81 -20.70
C ALA A 35 -0.05 2.56 -19.89
N GLN A 36 0.80 1.79 -19.21
CA GLN A 36 1.90 2.33 -18.45
C GLN A 36 2.77 3.16 -19.40
N ILE A 37 3.06 4.40 -18.98
CA ILE A 37 4.14 5.20 -19.52
C ILE A 37 5.36 4.27 -19.55
N PHE A 38 5.76 3.89 -20.76
CA PHE A 38 7.02 3.20 -21.02
C PHE A 38 8.13 4.19 -20.72
N ILE A 39 8.37 4.47 -19.44
CA ILE A 39 9.71 4.87 -19.05
C ILE A 39 10.54 3.66 -19.45
N THR A 40 11.52 3.86 -20.32
CA THR A 40 12.62 2.91 -20.51
C THR A 40 13.32 2.77 -19.17
N ALA A 41 12.78 1.90 -18.30
CA ALA A 41 13.11 1.78 -16.88
C ALA A 41 14.58 1.39 -16.65
N THR A 42 15.28 1.05 -17.73
CA THR A 42 16.71 0.76 -17.78
C THR A 42 17.61 1.98 -17.52
N ALA A 43 17.12 3.21 -17.73
CA ALA A 43 17.92 4.44 -17.54
C ALA A 43 17.41 5.40 -16.45
N ALA A 44 16.19 5.18 -15.94
CA ALA A 44 15.56 6.11 -15.00
C ALA A 44 16.15 6.05 -13.59
N THR A 45 16.22 7.20 -12.93
CA THR A 45 16.61 7.26 -11.51
C THR A 45 15.48 6.75 -10.60
N PRO A 46 15.75 6.20 -9.39
CA PRO A 46 14.69 5.75 -8.49
C PRO A 46 13.72 6.87 -8.11
N THR A 47 14.22 8.10 -8.03
CA THR A 47 13.47 9.36 -7.90
C THR A 47 12.45 9.56 -9.02
N GLU A 48 12.85 9.38 -10.28
CA GLU A 48 11.95 9.52 -11.43
C GLU A 48 10.86 8.44 -11.41
N ILE A 49 11.21 7.20 -11.08
CA ILE A 49 10.25 6.10 -10.97
C ILE A 49 9.24 6.38 -9.84
N LEU A 50 9.71 6.87 -8.69
CA LEU A 50 8.86 7.26 -7.57
C LEU A 50 7.91 8.40 -7.94
N THR A 51 8.44 9.48 -8.52
CA THR A 51 7.62 10.63 -8.93
C THR A 51 6.58 10.23 -9.99
N ALA A 52 6.95 9.43 -11.00
CA ALA A 52 6.01 8.90 -11.99
C ALA A 52 4.93 8.00 -11.38
N THR A 53 5.28 7.21 -10.35
CA THR A 53 4.31 6.39 -9.63
C THR A 53 3.26 7.25 -8.91
N MET A 54 3.71 8.31 -8.23
CA MET A 54 2.84 9.15 -7.39
C MET A 54 2.03 10.19 -8.16
N GLN A 55 2.43 10.54 -9.38
CA GLN A 55 1.71 11.49 -10.25
C GLN A 55 0.23 11.13 -10.45
N GLN A 56 -0.13 9.85 -10.34
CA GLN A 56 -1.51 9.39 -10.53
C GLN A 56 -2.42 9.67 -9.32
N ILE A 57 -1.83 9.95 -8.16
CA ILE A 57 -2.58 10.18 -6.93
C ILE A 57 -3.06 11.63 -6.90
N ARG A 58 -4.36 11.85 -7.12
CA ARG A 58 -4.97 13.18 -7.22
C ARG A 58 -5.25 13.85 -5.86
N CYS A 59 -4.79 13.27 -4.75
CA CYS A 59 -5.03 13.78 -3.40
C CYS A 59 -4.06 14.92 -3.06
N PRO A 60 -4.53 16.17 -2.84
CA PRO A 60 -3.65 17.30 -2.54
C PRO A 60 -2.77 17.14 -1.30
N PRO A 61 -3.28 16.69 -0.12
CA PRO A 61 -2.43 16.54 1.07
C PRO A 61 -1.37 15.46 0.88
N PHE A 62 -1.69 14.36 0.17
CA PHE A 62 -0.70 13.34 -0.20
C PHE A 62 0.42 13.93 -1.07
N ARG A 63 0.05 14.70 -2.10
CA ARG A 63 1.03 15.32 -3.00
C ARG A 63 1.94 16.30 -2.28
N LYS A 64 1.37 17.12 -1.39
CA LYS A 64 2.15 18.05 -0.54
C LYS A 64 3.19 17.28 0.27
N ARG A 65 2.74 16.25 1.00
CA ARG A 65 3.61 15.39 1.81
C ARG A 65 4.68 14.68 0.98
N PHE A 66 4.33 14.21 -0.21
CA PHE A 66 5.28 13.55 -1.11
C PHE A 66 6.33 14.54 -1.66
N ASN A 67 5.94 15.76 -2.00
CA ASN A 67 6.88 16.79 -2.44
C ASN A 67 7.85 17.16 -1.31
N GLU A 68 7.35 17.37 -0.09
CA GLU A 68 8.19 17.61 1.09
C GLU A 68 9.18 16.47 1.31
N TYR A 69 8.76 15.21 1.07
CA TYR A 69 9.66 14.07 1.11
C TYR A 69 10.78 14.16 0.06
N ILE A 70 10.45 14.38 -1.21
CA ILE A 70 11.42 14.45 -2.31
C ILE A 70 12.37 15.65 -2.14
N GLU A 71 11.87 16.78 -1.65
CA GLU A 71 12.67 17.99 -1.39
C GLU A 71 13.60 17.81 -0.17
N SER A 72 13.20 17.02 0.82
CA SER A 72 13.98 16.80 2.05
C SER A 72 15.20 15.88 1.87
N GLU A 73 15.21 15.01 0.85
CA GLU A 73 16.28 14.03 0.65
C GLU A 73 16.97 14.23 -0.70
N GLU A 74 18.26 14.57 -0.67
CA GLU A 74 19.11 14.63 -1.87
C GLU A 74 19.14 13.28 -2.61
N LYS A 75 19.06 12.18 -1.85
CA LYS A 75 18.90 10.82 -2.38
C LYS A 75 17.79 10.09 -1.63
N PRO A 76 16.66 9.78 -2.26
CA PRO A 76 15.55 9.12 -1.58
C PRO A 76 15.96 7.74 -1.07
N MET A 77 15.58 7.44 0.16
CA MET A 77 15.77 6.15 0.78
C MET A 77 15.18 5.02 -0.09
N THR A 78 15.98 4.02 -0.45
CA THR A 78 15.51 2.80 -1.15
C THR A 78 15.13 1.67 -0.20
N TYR A 79 15.77 1.57 0.96
CA TYR A 79 15.48 0.61 2.03
C TYR A 79 15.58 1.30 3.39
N ILE A 80 14.76 0.88 4.36
CA ILE A 80 14.84 1.36 5.76
C ILE A 80 16.25 1.21 6.35
N ASN A 81 16.89 0.06 6.12
CA ASN A 81 18.25 -0.23 6.58
C ASN A 81 18.82 -1.44 5.82
N GLU A 82 20.11 -1.73 6.01
CA GLU A 82 20.76 -2.88 5.35
C GLU A 82 20.17 -4.23 5.81
N LYS A 83 19.67 -4.32 7.05
CA LYS A 83 18.97 -5.51 7.53
C LYS A 83 17.66 -5.76 6.77
N HIS A 84 16.97 -4.71 6.37
CA HIS A 84 15.78 -4.79 5.55
C HIS A 84 16.15 -5.25 4.15
N ARG A 85 17.18 -4.64 3.55
CA ARG A 85 17.71 -5.04 2.24
C ARG A 85 18.05 -6.52 2.19
N THR A 86 18.87 -7.01 3.12
CA THR A 86 19.29 -8.43 3.18
C THR A 86 18.11 -9.40 3.35
N ARG A 87 17.10 -9.04 4.13
CA ARG A 87 15.87 -9.87 4.27
C ARG A 87 15.04 -9.88 3.00
N PHE A 88 14.88 -8.71 2.36
CA PHE A 88 14.17 -8.58 1.11
C PHE A 88 14.84 -9.39 0.00
N THR A 89 16.16 -9.24 -0.20
CA THR A 89 16.89 -9.96 -1.24
C THR A 89 16.81 -11.48 -1.05
N LEU A 90 16.90 -11.94 0.20
CA LEU A 90 16.75 -13.37 0.52
C LEU A 90 15.34 -13.88 0.21
N ALA A 91 14.30 -13.12 0.57
CA ALA A 91 12.91 -13.50 0.32
C ALA A 91 12.54 -13.44 -1.17
N ALA A 92 13.09 -12.48 -1.91
CA ALA A 92 12.82 -12.28 -3.34
C ALA A 92 13.63 -13.22 -4.25
N LYS A 93 14.68 -13.89 -3.74
CA LYS A 93 15.61 -14.72 -4.53
C LYS A 93 14.93 -15.76 -5.42
N ASN A 94 13.88 -16.40 -4.91
CA ASN A 94 13.16 -17.48 -5.61
C ASN A 94 11.81 -17.02 -6.19
N VAL A 95 11.55 -15.71 -6.21
CA VAL A 95 10.31 -15.15 -6.72
C VAL A 95 10.48 -14.76 -8.18
N HIS A 96 9.48 -15.07 -9.01
CA HIS A 96 9.46 -14.62 -10.40
C HIS A 96 9.53 -13.09 -10.46
N ARG A 97 10.49 -12.56 -11.21
CA ARG A 97 10.74 -11.10 -11.32
C ARG A 97 9.53 -10.32 -11.84
N GLU A 98 8.66 -10.96 -12.60
CA GLU A 98 7.42 -10.40 -13.16
C GLU A 98 6.29 -10.28 -12.13
N ASN A 99 6.41 -10.96 -10.98
CA ASN A 99 5.39 -10.91 -9.93
C ASN A 99 5.57 -9.67 -9.05
N TYR A 100 5.28 -8.50 -9.62
CA TYR A 100 5.42 -7.20 -8.94
C TYR A 100 4.53 -7.08 -7.70
N ALA A 101 3.39 -7.76 -7.67
CA ALA A 101 2.51 -7.80 -6.52
C ALA A 101 3.20 -8.48 -5.33
N LEU A 102 3.77 -9.67 -5.54
CA LEU A 102 4.49 -10.38 -4.49
C LEU A 102 5.75 -9.63 -4.07
N LEU A 103 6.53 -9.10 -5.01
CA LEU A 103 7.74 -8.33 -4.70
C LEU A 103 7.42 -7.09 -3.84
N SER A 104 6.35 -6.37 -4.18
CA SER A 104 5.88 -5.22 -3.39
C SER A 104 5.47 -5.62 -1.98
N ALA A 105 4.72 -6.72 -1.83
CA ALA A 105 4.34 -7.25 -0.53
C ALA A 105 5.55 -7.70 0.29
N LEU A 106 6.48 -8.44 -0.31
CA LEU A 106 7.69 -8.89 0.36
C LEU A 106 8.49 -7.69 0.88
N TYR A 107 8.66 -6.65 0.08
CA TYR A 107 9.34 -5.43 0.49
C TYR A 107 8.71 -4.79 1.75
N LEU A 108 7.38 -4.79 1.87
CA LEU A 108 6.72 -4.28 3.07
C LEU A 108 6.79 -5.25 4.26
N LEU A 109 6.63 -6.54 4.02
CA LEU A 109 6.65 -7.56 5.08
C LEU A 109 8.05 -7.77 5.67
N THR A 110 9.10 -7.56 4.88
CA THR A 110 10.50 -7.69 5.34
C THR A 110 11.01 -6.44 6.06
N ALA A 111 10.28 -5.33 6.01
CA ALA A 111 10.67 -4.08 6.68
C ALA A 111 10.83 -4.28 8.20
N ASP A 112 9.91 -5.03 8.83
CA ASP A 112 9.93 -5.35 10.25
C ASP A 112 10.24 -6.83 10.52
N LEU A 113 11.05 -7.12 11.54
CA LEU A 113 11.51 -8.48 11.84
C LEU A 113 10.43 -9.36 12.44
N ARG A 114 9.61 -8.80 13.33
CA ARG A 114 8.52 -9.51 13.97
C ARG A 114 7.44 -9.79 12.93
N LEU A 115 7.11 -8.80 12.12
CA LEU A 115 6.18 -8.95 11.00
C LEU A 115 6.63 -10.06 10.04
N TRP A 116 7.89 -10.03 9.62
CA TRP A 116 8.44 -11.06 8.74
C TRP A 116 8.35 -12.46 9.33
N SER A 117 8.64 -12.59 10.63
CA SER A 117 8.57 -13.88 11.33
C SER A 117 7.16 -14.47 11.34
N CYS A 118 6.14 -13.62 11.45
CA CYS A 118 4.73 -14.03 11.35
C CYS A 118 4.33 -14.43 9.93
N CYS A 119 4.87 -13.76 8.91
CA CYS A 119 4.38 -13.92 7.53
C CYS A 119 5.13 -14.98 6.72
N LYS A 120 6.41 -15.25 7.01
CA LYS A 120 7.30 -16.06 6.15
C LYS A 120 6.78 -17.46 5.81
N HIS A 121 6.02 -18.08 6.71
CA HIS A 121 5.47 -19.42 6.52
C HIS A 121 4.14 -19.44 5.74
N HIS A 122 3.54 -18.27 5.51
CA HIS A 122 2.29 -18.11 4.78
C HIS A 122 2.51 -17.59 3.35
N ILE A 123 3.76 -17.66 2.87
CA ILE A 123 4.13 -17.30 1.51
C ILE A 123 4.45 -18.60 0.77
N ASN A 124 3.60 -18.98 -0.17
CA ASN A 124 3.79 -20.19 -0.96
C ASN A 124 3.26 -20.01 -2.38
N ASN A 125 3.79 -20.77 -3.34
CA ASN A 125 3.37 -20.78 -4.75
C ASN A 125 3.33 -19.38 -5.40
N GLY A 126 4.23 -18.48 -5.02
CA GLY A 126 4.27 -17.13 -5.58
C GLY A 126 3.15 -16.18 -5.09
N CYS A 127 2.44 -16.54 -4.00
CA CYS A 127 1.40 -15.72 -3.39
C CYS A 127 1.56 -15.63 -1.87
N VAL A 128 0.96 -14.59 -1.27
CA VAL A 128 0.88 -14.40 0.19
C VAL A 128 -0.54 -14.70 0.65
N PHE A 129 -0.70 -15.65 1.57
CA PHE A 129 -2.01 -16.01 2.13
C PHE A 129 -2.33 -15.15 3.37
N PHE A 130 -2.72 -13.90 3.14
CA PHE A 130 -3.00 -12.92 4.22
C PHE A 130 -4.07 -13.38 5.22
N GLU A 131 -5.05 -14.16 4.78
CA GLU A 131 -6.15 -14.65 5.64
C GLU A 131 -5.66 -15.54 6.79
N ASN A 132 -4.52 -16.21 6.60
CA ASN A 132 -3.97 -17.15 7.57
C ASN A 132 -2.98 -16.49 8.54
N ILE A 133 -2.61 -15.23 8.31
CA ILE A 133 -1.58 -14.54 9.08
C ILE A 133 -2.19 -13.98 10.37
N LYS A 134 -1.64 -14.40 11.52
CA LYS A 134 -1.99 -13.88 12.84
C LYS A 134 -0.89 -12.95 13.34
N LEU A 135 -1.21 -11.66 13.46
CA LEU A 135 -0.27 -10.61 13.89
C LEU A 135 -0.17 -10.49 15.41
N ASN A 136 0.11 -11.61 16.09
CA ASN A 136 0.25 -11.60 17.55
C ASN A 136 1.48 -10.77 17.95
N ASN A 137 1.33 -9.87 18.95
CA ASN A 137 2.41 -9.01 19.48
C ASN A 137 3.13 -8.13 18.44
N CYS A 138 2.43 -7.74 17.37
CA CYS A 138 2.94 -6.79 16.38
C CYS A 138 2.81 -5.34 16.87
N THR A 139 3.76 -4.50 16.47
CA THR A 139 3.70 -3.05 16.73
C THR A 139 2.70 -2.38 15.79
N GLU A 140 2.21 -1.19 16.15
CA GLU A 140 1.35 -0.37 15.28
C GLU A 140 1.98 -0.17 13.90
N ARG A 141 3.30 0.10 13.87
CA ARG A 141 4.07 0.25 12.63
C ARG A 141 4.04 -1.01 11.75
N ALA A 142 4.19 -2.19 12.36
CA ALA A 142 4.12 -3.46 11.65
C ALA A 142 2.71 -3.72 11.11
N TYR A 143 1.67 -3.31 11.85
CA TYR A 143 0.29 -3.40 11.40
C TYR A 143 0.03 -2.50 10.18
N THR A 144 0.52 -1.25 10.18
CA THR A 144 0.41 -0.35 9.01
C THR A 144 1.08 -0.94 7.77
N LEU A 145 2.28 -1.51 7.91
CA LEU A 145 3.00 -2.17 6.82
C LEU A 145 2.25 -3.39 6.28
N TYR A 146 1.66 -4.19 7.17
CA TYR A 146 0.83 -5.32 6.80
C TYR A 146 -0.41 -4.90 6.01
N CYS A 147 -1.13 -3.87 6.50
CA CYS A 147 -2.30 -3.31 5.81
C CYS A 147 -1.93 -2.81 4.41
N ALA A 148 -0.83 -2.07 4.28
CA ALA A 148 -0.33 -1.61 2.98
C ALA A 148 0.02 -2.78 2.04
N ALA A 149 0.67 -3.84 2.55
CA ALA A 149 1.03 -5.01 1.76
C ALA A 149 -0.21 -5.75 1.25
N LYS A 150 -1.22 -5.89 2.11
CA LYS A 150 -2.50 -6.52 1.78
C LYS A 150 -3.27 -5.70 0.75
N ASP A 151 -3.30 -4.38 0.89
CA ASP A 151 -3.99 -3.50 -0.05
C ASP A 151 -3.32 -3.48 -1.43
N LEU A 152 -1.98 -3.47 -1.51
CA LEU A 152 -1.26 -3.49 -2.78
C LEU A 152 -1.38 -4.83 -3.54
N THR A 153 -1.63 -5.93 -2.83
CA THR A 153 -1.77 -7.26 -3.41
C THR A 153 -3.21 -7.62 -3.76
N LEU A 154 -4.13 -7.45 -2.81
CA LEU A 154 -5.53 -7.86 -2.93
C LEU A 154 -6.45 -6.72 -3.35
N GLY A 155 -5.98 -5.46 -3.35
CA GLY A 155 -6.81 -4.29 -3.65
C GLY A 155 -7.85 -3.98 -2.58
N THR A 156 -7.57 -4.37 -1.32
CA THR A 156 -8.43 -4.09 -0.18
C THR A 156 -8.34 -2.62 0.26
N LYS A 157 -9.14 -2.22 1.26
CA LYS A 157 -9.25 -0.83 1.74
C LYS A 157 -8.88 -0.69 3.22
N HIS A 158 -7.74 -1.23 3.62
CA HIS A 158 -7.27 -1.10 5.01
C HIS A 158 -6.52 0.22 5.25
N LEU A 159 -5.97 0.83 4.20
CA LEU A 159 -5.24 2.09 4.23
C LEU A 159 -5.67 2.97 3.06
N THR A 160 -6.24 4.13 3.38
CA THR A 160 -6.68 5.11 2.38
C THR A 160 -5.55 6.09 2.02
N VAL A 161 -5.69 6.77 0.89
CA VAL A 161 -4.75 7.84 0.50
C VAL A 161 -4.78 8.99 1.52
N SER A 162 -5.93 9.25 2.15
CA SER A 162 -6.03 10.21 3.27
C SER A 162 -5.22 9.76 4.47
N ASP A 163 -5.28 8.48 4.85
CA ASP A 163 -4.49 7.94 5.96
C ASP A 163 -2.98 8.06 5.69
N LEU A 164 -2.56 7.80 4.44
CA LEU A 164 -1.18 8.02 3.99
C LEU A 164 -0.77 9.50 3.99
N SER A 165 -1.71 10.42 3.92
CA SER A 165 -1.42 11.86 3.93
C SER A 165 -1.17 12.38 5.34
N ASP A 166 -1.64 11.66 6.37
CA ASP A 166 -1.54 12.03 7.77
C ASP A 166 -0.19 11.59 8.38
N ALA A 167 0.59 12.55 8.88
CA ALA A 167 1.91 12.31 9.45
C ALA A 167 1.86 11.70 10.86
N ASP A 168 0.76 11.91 11.59
CA ASP A 168 0.57 11.38 12.94
C ASP A 168 0.16 9.91 12.87
N LEU A 169 -0.70 9.56 11.90
CA LEU A 169 -1.12 8.18 11.68
C LEU A 169 -0.04 7.33 11.00
N VAL A 170 0.61 7.86 9.96
CA VAL A 170 1.67 7.16 9.23
C VAL A 170 2.96 7.95 9.41
N PRO A 171 3.93 7.51 10.23
CA PRO A 171 5.19 8.21 10.40
C PRO A 171 6.00 8.33 9.09
N PRO A 172 6.84 9.37 8.93
CA PRO A 172 7.59 9.63 7.69
C PRO A 172 8.35 8.41 7.16
N MET A 173 9.00 7.63 8.04
CA MET A 173 9.70 6.41 7.65
C MET A 173 8.79 5.34 7.03
N LEU A 174 7.57 5.17 7.54
CA LEU A 174 6.61 4.22 6.97
C LEU A 174 6.06 4.73 5.65
N PHE A 175 5.71 6.02 5.58
CA PHE A 175 5.23 6.66 4.36
C PHE A 175 6.20 6.45 3.19
N ARG A 176 7.49 6.70 3.41
CA ARG A 176 8.54 6.47 2.41
C ARG A 176 8.64 5.02 1.98
N THR A 177 8.58 4.10 2.94
CA THR A 177 8.61 2.65 2.67
C THR A 177 7.40 2.22 1.82
N ILE A 178 6.21 2.76 2.10
CA ILE A 178 5.00 2.47 1.33
C ILE A 178 5.09 3.07 -0.08
N CYS A 179 5.67 4.27 -0.24
CA CYS A 179 5.93 4.86 -1.56
C CYS A 179 6.85 3.99 -2.42
N ASN A 180 7.94 3.45 -1.84
CA ASN A 180 8.81 2.51 -2.56
C ASN A 180 8.08 1.22 -2.93
N ALA A 181 7.25 0.68 -2.03
CA ALA A 181 6.46 -0.51 -2.32
C ALA A 181 5.47 -0.29 -3.46
N MET A 182 4.83 0.88 -3.53
CA MET A 182 3.97 1.29 -4.64
C MET A 182 4.75 1.39 -5.95
N ALA A 183 5.98 1.92 -5.93
CA ALA A 183 6.84 1.94 -7.12
C ALA A 183 7.22 0.53 -7.58
N ILE A 184 7.59 -0.37 -6.67
CA ILE A 184 7.85 -1.79 -6.97
C ILE A 184 6.61 -2.47 -7.56
N ARG A 185 5.42 -2.17 -7.04
CA ARG A 185 4.16 -2.74 -7.53
C ARG A 185 3.91 -2.39 -9.01
N ARG A 186 4.41 -1.23 -9.44
CA ARG A 186 4.18 -0.67 -10.78
C ARG A 186 5.31 -0.95 -11.77
N PHE A 187 6.56 -0.89 -11.32
CA PHE A 187 7.76 -0.97 -12.17
C PHE A 187 8.69 -2.14 -11.81
N GLY A 188 8.33 -2.98 -10.82
CA GLY A 188 9.14 -4.11 -10.39
C GLY A 188 10.44 -3.69 -9.69
N LEU A 189 11.47 -4.54 -9.78
CA LEU A 189 12.78 -4.33 -9.13
C LEU A 189 13.56 -3.13 -9.70
N ALA A 190 13.19 -2.63 -10.89
CA ALA A 190 13.77 -1.41 -11.45
C ALA A 190 13.62 -0.21 -10.51
N ALA A 191 12.54 -0.17 -9.71
CA ALA A 191 12.29 0.90 -8.74
C ALA A 191 13.36 1.01 -7.64
N ILE A 192 14.04 -0.09 -7.31
CA ILE A 192 15.04 -0.16 -6.23
C ILE A 192 16.46 -0.40 -6.74
N LYS A 193 16.66 -0.38 -8.07
CA LYS A 193 17.95 -0.67 -8.73
C LYS A 193 18.59 -1.98 -8.28
N GLU A 194 17.78 -2.98 -7.94
CA GLU A 194 18.27 -4.35 -7.74
C GLU A 194 18.24 -5.06 -9.10
N ILE A 195 19.39 -5.02 -9.79
CA ILE A 195 19.68 -5.76 -11.03
C ILE A 195 20.89 -6.63 -10.76
#